data_AF-A0A972IT12-F1
#
_entry.id   AF-A0A972IT12-F1
#
_cell.length_a   1.000
_cell.length_b   1.000
_cell.length_c   1.000
_cell.angle_alpha   90.00
_cell.angle_beta   90.00
_cell.angle_gamma   90.00
#
_symmetry.space_group_name_H-M   'P 1'
#
loop_
_entity.id
_entity.type
_entity.pdbx_description
1 polymer ?
#
loop_
_entity_poly.entity_id
_entity_poly.type
_entity_poly.pdbx_seq_one_letter_code
_entity_poly.pdbx_strand_id
1 'polypeptide(L)'
;MNAIWLKRSTEYYQWVEHSSSETKDKIGGGQETVTTYTYSREWVGSPVNSNSFHDPDYQGVNSTRLTVPDNAVRAKKVSFGAYTLPPDMVNSIPAREAVALPADLGDGQNTYVDNNVLYYGEDPNNPAVGDVRVTFTQGTGGDASILAQVVGDTFKPYTHKNGKRLQTLSMGVHSMDSMFESEKAANKAILWVLRILAVILVIAALRMMFSIVVTILKVLPPLAKVGELGVNLVTGVVGFIWSLLVILVAWVAYRPVLAIVLGLAIVALIVFLIMKSKAAPAPAA
;
A
#
# COMPACT_ATOMS: atom_id res chain seq x y z
N MET A 1 18.54 26.53 15.47
CA MET A 1 17.84 25.58 14.57
C MET A 1 16.82 26.36 13.75
N ASN A 2 16.94 26.35 12.42
CA ASN A 2 15.97 26.97 11.51
C ASN A 2 15.18 25.87 10.81
N ALA A 3 14.13 25.37 11.47
CA ALA A 3 13.30 24.29 10.95
C ALA A 3 11.84 24.72 10.82
N ILE A 4 11.20 24.24 9.76
CA ILE A 4 9.77 24.41 9.49
C ILE A 4 8.94 23.54 10.43
N TRP A 5 9.45 22.35 10.74
CA TRP A 5 8.89 21.47 11.75
C TRP A 5 9.92 20.49 12.30
N LEU A 6 9.75 20.11 13.56
CA LEU A 6 10.50 19.11 14.29
C LEU A 6 9.55 17.97 14.64
N LYS A 7 9.89 16.75 14.24
CA LYS A 7 9.15 15.54 14.52
C LYS A 7 9.97 14.62 15.41
N ARG A 8 9.29 13.96 16.33
CA ARG A 8 9.81 12.87 17.13
C ARG A 8 8.92 11.65 16.92
N SER A 9 9.53 10.54 16.54
CA SER A 9 8.86 9.24 16.40
C SER A 9 9.49 8.22 17.33
N THR A 10 8.64 7.47 18.03
CA THR A 10 9.04 6.51 19.05
C THR A 10 8.74 5.10 18.59
N GLU A 11 9.71 4.22 18.79
CA GLU A 11 9.55 2.79 18.53
C GLU A 11 9.94 2.00 19.78
N TYR A 12 9.27 0.86 19.96
CA TYR A 12 9.42 -0.05 21.09
C TYR A 12 9.88 -1.40 20.56
N TYR A 13 10.92 -1.99 21.15
CA TYR A 13 11.37 -3.33 20.76
C TYR A 13 10.57 -4.37 21.52
N GLN A 14 9.70 -5.09 20.82
CA GLN A 14 8.69 -5.96 21.44
C GLN A 14 8.42 -7.20 20.60
N TRP A 15 7.87 -8.24 21.24
CA TRP A 15 7.30 -9.37 20.53
C TRP A 15 6.06 -8.93 19.75
N VAL A 16 5.92 -9.43 18.53
CA VAL A 16 4.78 -9.24 17.63
C VAL A 16 4.29 -10.62 17.20
N GLU A 17 2.98 -10.82 17.30
CA GLU A 17 2.31 -12.02 16.77
C GLU A 17 1.92 -11.80 15.31
N HIS A 18 2.27 -12.76 14.46
CA HIS A 18 1.87 -12.83 13.07
C HIS A 18 1.03 -14.09 12.85
N SER A 19 -0.11 -13.94 12.17
CA SER A 19 -1.02 -15.04 11.87
C SER A 19 -1.03 -15.38 10.38
N SER A 20 -0.99 -16.66 10.03
CA SER A 20 -1.17 -17.16 8.68
C SER A 20 -2.23 -18.26 8.66
N SER A 21 -3.24 -18.14 7.80
CA SER A 21 -4.32 -19.12 7.68
C SER A 21 -4.21 -19.90 6.37
N GLU A 22 -4.33 -21.22 6.45
CA GLU A 22 -4.37 -22.13 5.31
C GLU A 22 -5.64 -22.98 5.38
N THR A 23 -6.40 -23.04 4.27
CA THR A 23 -7.59 -23.89 4.17
C THR A 23 -7.22 -25.23 3.54
N LYS A 24 -7.51 -26.34 4.23
CA LYS A 24 -7.25 -27.71 3.77
C LYS A 24 -8.57 -28.46 3.58
N ASP A 25 -8.66 -29.20 2.49
CA ASP A 25 -9.80 -30.10 2.24
C ASP A 25 -9.73 -31.32 3.18
N LYS A 26 -10.83 -31.63 3.88
CA LYS A 26 -10.99 -32.87 4.67
C LYS A 26 -11.46 -34.02 3.78
N ILE A 27 -11.09 -35.25 4.15
CA ILE A 27 -11.66 -36.46 3.56
C ILE A 27 -13.16 -36.48 3.89
N GLY A 28 -14.02 -36.38 2.86
CA GLY A 28 -15.48 -36.27 3.01
C GLY A 28 -16.09 -34.94 2.55
N GLY A 29 -15.31 -34.02 1.96
CA GLY A 29 -15.83 -32.83 1.27
C GLY A 29 -16.04 -31.59 2.16
N GLY A 30 -15.69 -31.66 3.44
CA GLY A 30 -15.60 -30.48 4.32
C GLY A 30 -14.27 -29.73 4.18
N GLN A 31 -14.21 -28.48 4.62
CA GLN A 31 -12.97 -27.69 4.68
C GLN A 31 -12.56 -27.42 6.13
N GLU A 32 -11.25 -27.42 6.39
CA GLU A 32 -10.63 -26.99 7.64
C GLU A 32 -9.82 -25.74 7.41
N THR A 33 -9.97 -24.71 8.24
CA THR A 33 -9.03 -23.58 8.24
C THR A 33 -8.08 -23.76 9.41
N VAL A 34 -6.80 -23.89 9.11
CA VAL A 34 -5.72 -23.98 10.11
C VAL A 34 -5.04 -22.62 10.16
N THR A 35 -5.09 -21.97 11.32
CA THR A 35 -4.38 -20.71 11.57
C THR A 35 -3.11 -21.00 12.35
N THR A 36 -1.96 -20.62 11.80
CA THR A 36 -0.64 -20.73 12.43
C THR A 36 -0.23 -19.36 12.94
N TYR A 37 0.12 -19.29 14.22
CA TYR A 37 0.69 -18.09 14.84
C TYR A 37 2.21 -18.22 14.94
N THR A 38 2.91 -17.13 14.63
CA THR A 38 4.37 -17.03 14.71
C THR A 38 4.73 -15.74 15.44
N TYR A 39 5.88 -15.73 16.11
CA TYR A 39 6.28 -14.61 16.96
C TYR A 39 7.69 -14.15 16.60
N SER A 40 7.87 -12.84 16.49
CA SER A 40 9.16 -12.20 16.21
C SER A 40 9.35 -10.95 17.05
N ARG A 41 10.61 -10.61 17.35
CA ARG A 41 10.96 -9.38 18.05
C ARG A 41 11.23 -8.29 17.03
N GLU A 42 10.53 -7.18 17.14
CA GLU A 42 10.53 -6.11 16.14
C GLU A 42 10.41 -4.74 16.81
N TRP A 43 10.86 -3.71 16.09
CA TRP A 43 10.59 -2.32 16.47
C TRP A 43 9.19 -1.93 15.99
N VAL A 44 8.31 -1.58 16.93
CA VAL A 44 6.91 -1.20 16.66
C VAL A 44 6.64 0.24 17.10
N GLY A 45 5.85 0.98 16.33
CA GLY A 45 5.54 2.39 16.61
C GLY A 45 4.57 2.64 17.77
N SER A 46 4.00 1.57 18.34
CA SER A 46 3.11 1.62 19.49
C SER A 46 3.25 0.35 20.32
N PRO A 47 3.13 0.41 21.65
CA PRO A 47 3.21 -0.78 22.49
C PRO A 47 2.19 -1.85 22.10
N VAL A 48 2.65 -3.09 21.92
CA VAL A 48 1.85 -4.27 21.59
C VAL A 48 1.45 -4.97 22.88
N ASN A 49 0.14 -5.13 23.05
CA ASN A 49 -0.41 -5.86 24.19
C ASN A 49 -0.21 -7.38 24.02
N SER A 50 0.86 -7.93 24.60
CA SER A 50 1.13 -9.36 24.52
C SER A 50 0.17 -10.21 25.36
N ASN A 51 -0.65 -9.64 26.25
CA ASN A 51 -1.64 -10.42 27.00
C ASN A 51 -2.72 -11.03 26.11
N SER A 52 -2.89 -10.51 24.89
CA SER A 52 -3.83 -11.06 23.90
C SER A 52 -3.19 -12.03 22.90
N PHE A 53 -1.93 -12.43 23.11
CA PHE A 53 -1.29 -13.42 22.25
C PHE A 53 -1.93 -14.80 22.41
N HIS A 54 -1.99 -15.56 21.32
CA HIS A 54 -2.65 -16.85 21.26
C HIS A 54 -1.84 -17.96 21.93
N ASP A 55 -0.52 -17.85 21.91
CA ASP A 55 0.38 -18.79 22.57
C ASP A 55 0.63 -18.34 24.03
N PRO A 56 0.24 -19.16 25.03
CA PRO A 56 0.45 -18.84 26.44
C PRO A 56 1.91 -18.54 26.82
N ASP A 57 2.89 -19.14 26.13
CA ASP A 57 4.31 -18.91 26.42
C ASP A 57 4.76 -17.49 26.07
N TYR A 58 4.02 -16.81 25.19
CA TYR A 58 4.25 -15.42 24.79
C TYR A 58 3.28 -14.43 25.44
N GLN A 59 2.37 -14.88 26.31
CA GLN A 59 1.46 -13.95 26.99
C GLN A 59 2.19 -13.11 28.05
N GLY A 60 1.91 -11.81 28.09
CA GLY A 60 2.49 -10.90 29.09
C GLY A 60 4.00 -10.66 28.97
N VAL A 61 4.66 -11.14 27.91
CA VAL A 61 6.11 -10.99 27.70
C VAL A 61 6.56 -9.58 27.33
N ASN A 62 5.66 -8.74 26.80
CA ASN A 62 5.99 -7.37 26.44
C ASN A 62 5.91 -6.45 27.65
N SER A 63 6.94 -5.61 27.77
CA SER A 63 6.99 -4.48 28.70
C SER A 63 7.49 -3.24 27.95
N THR A 64 7.48 -2.09 28.62
CA THR A 64 8.06 -0.84 28.09
C THR A 64 8.83 -0.15 29.20
N ARG A 65 10.11 0.16 28.99
CA ARG A 65 10.92 0.91 29.96
C ARG A 65 10.44 2.35 30.13
N LEU A 66 9.95 2.95 29.05
CA LEU A 66 9.47 4.32 28.98
C LEU A 66 8.30 4.37 27.99
N THR A 67 7.33 5.26 28.19
CA THR A 67 6.31 5.57 27.18
C THR A 67 6.47 7.01 26.75
N VAL A 68 6.86 7.21 25.48
CA VAL A 68 7.00 8.54 24.88
C VAL A 68 6.04 8.62 23.71
N PRO A 69 5.09 9.57 23.71
CA PRO A 69 4.24 9.76 22.55
C PRO A 69 5.03 10.42 21.41
N ASP A 70 4.69 10.02 20.20
CA ASP A 70 5.02 10.74 18.98
C ASP A 70 4.57 12.20 19.10
N ASN A 71 5.39 13.11 18.58
CA ASN A 71 5.07 14.53 18.60
C ASN A 71 5.64 15.24 17.38
N ALA A 72 4.99 16.32 16.97
CA ALA A 72 5.46 17.20 15.92
C ALA A 72 5.18 18.67 16.26
N VAL A 73 6.24 19.46 16.36
CA VAL A 73 6.18 20.90 16.60
C VAL A 73 6.45 21.62 15.28
N ARG A 74 5.64 22.63 14.98
CA ARG A 74 5.70 23.37 13.71
C ARG A 74 6.01 24.84 13.94
N ALA A 75 6.70 25.45 12.99
CA ALA A 75 6.87 26.89 12.93
C ALA A 75 5.50 27.58 12.76
N LYS A 76 5.25 28.63 13.55
CA LYS A 76 3.99 29.39 13.49
C LYS A 76 3.81 30.15 12.17
N LYS A 77 4.92 30.57 11.57
CA LYS A 77 4.96 31.30 10.31
C LYS A 77 6.05 30.70 9.43
N VAL A 78 5.67 30.29 8.22
CA VAL A 78 6.57 29.74 7.21
C VAL A 78 6.43 30.60 5.95
N SER A 79 7.53 31.15 5.47
CA SER A 79 7.54 32.06 4.33
C SER A 79 8.07 31.36 3.09
N PHE A 80 7.50 31.72 1.93
CA PHE A 80 7.98 31.37 0.61
C PHE A 80 8.15 32.65 -0.19
N GLY A 81 9.38 33.17 -0.25
CA GLY A 81 9.65 34.51 -0.75
C GLY A 81 8.82 35.56 0.00
N ALA A 82 8.00 36.31 -0.73
CA ALA A 82 7.10 37.33 -0.19
C ALA A 82 5.78 36.77 0.41
N TYR A 83 5.51 35.47 0.26
CA TYR A 83 4.25 34.85 0.66
C TYR A 83 4.37 34.05 1.96
N THR A 84 3.26 33.84 2.66
CA THR A 84 3.15 32.96 3.82
C THR A 84 2.44 31.67 3.42
N LEU A 85 3.06 30.52 3.72
CA LEU A 85 2.48 29.21 3.44
C LEU A 85 1.30 28.91 4.36
N PRO A 86 0.14 28.48 3.83
CA PRO A 86 -0.97 28.03 4.65
C PRO A 86 -0.63 26.68 5.34
N PRO A 87 -1.29 26.34 6.47
CA PRO A 87 -0.93 25.18 7.28
C PRO A 87 -0.95 23.83 6.53
N ASP A 88 -1.85 23.67 5.58
CA ASP A 88 -1.95 22.49 4.73
C ASP A 88 -0.74 22.33 3.80
N MET A 89 -0.19 23.41 3.24
CA MET A 89 1.08 23.37 2.51
C MET A 89 2.25 23.08 3.44
N VAL A 90 2.30 23.68 4.63
CA VAL A 90 3.35 23.39 5.62
C VAL A 90 3.36 21.91 5.98
N ASN A 91 2.20 21.28 6.12
CA ASN A 91 2.06 19.85 6.41
C ASN A 91 2.51 18.93 5.27
N SER A 92 2.65 19.45 4.03
CA SER A 92 3.13 18.67 2.89
C SER A 92 4.65 18.64 2.77
N ILE A 93 5.36 19.54 3.47
CA ILE A 93 6.82 19.58 3.51
C ILE A 93 7.29 18.37 4.35
N PRO A 94 8.18 17.48 3.86
CA PRO A 94 8.62 16.31 4.61
C PRO A 94 9.55 16.66 5.80
N ALA A 95 9.47 15.90 6.91
CA ALA A 95 10.39 15.95 8.05
C ALA A 95 11.28 14.72 8.01
N ARG A 96 12.28 14.72 7.12
CA ARG A 96 13.15 13.57 6.88
C ARG A 96 14.60 13.82 7.27
N GLU A 97 14.98 15.06 7.52
CA GLU A 97 16.37 15.37 7.85
C GLU A 97 16.65 14.98 9.30
N ALA A 98 17.78 14.31 9.52
CA ALA A 98 18.22 13.92 10.84
C ALA A 98 18.55 15.16 11.68
N VAL A 99 18.08 15.20 12.92
CA VAL A 99 18.46 16.22 13.89
C VAL A 99 19.66 15.70 14.67
N ALA A 100 20.82 16.36 14.56
CA ALA A 100 21.98 16.01 15.36
C ALA A 100 21.67 16.24 16.85
N LEU A 101 21.69 15.17 17.63
CA LEU A 101 21.47 15.21 19.06
C LEU A 101 22.79 15.47 19.80
N PRO A 102 22.79 16.31 20.85
CA PRO A 102 23.92 16.46 21.74
C PRO A 102 24.30 15.13 22.41
N ALA A 103 25.59 14.79 22.43
CA ALA A 103 26.08 13.53 22.98
C ALA A 103 25.89 13.41 24.50
N ASP A 104 25.78 14.54 25.20
CA ASP A 104 25.52 14.64 26.64
C ASP A 104 24.07 14.31 27.03
N LEU A 105 23.17 14.09 26.05
CA LEU A 105 21.85 13.48 26.31
C LEU A 105 21.96 11.99 26.68
N GLY A 106 23.08 11.35 26.35
CA GLY A 106 23.37 9.97 26.74
C GLY A 106 24.07 9.91 28.09
N ASP A 107 23.71 8.94 28.91
CA ASP A 107 24.39 8.65 30.17
C ASP A 107 25.46 7.54 30.01
N GLY A 108 25.48 6.86 28.86
CA GLY A 108 26.41 5.76 28.57
C GLY A 108 26.17 4.50 29.38
N GLN A 109 25.03 4.40 30.09
CA GLN A 109 24.63 3.24 30.87
C GLN A 109 23.34 2.63 30.31
N ASN A 110 22.27 3.42 30.27
CA ASN A 110 20.94 2.99 29.81
C ASN A 110 20.35 3.95 28.77
N THR A 111 21.03 5.06 28.51
CA THR A 111 20.64 6.07 27.54
C THR A 111 21.80 6.34 26.60
N TYR A 112 21.58 6.10 25.31
CA TYR A 112 22.60 6.23 24.28
C TYR A 112 22.12 7.17 23.17
N VAL A 113 23.05 7.97 22.65
CA VAL A 113 22.78 8.86 21.51
C VAL A 113 23.50 8.30 20.29
N ASP A 114 22.73 8.02 19.25
CA ASP A 114 23.25 7.67 17.93
C ASP A 114 22.67 8.64 16.89
N ASN A 115 23.47 9.63 16.49
CA ASN A 115 23.11 10.68 15.55
C ASN A 115 21.82 11.42 15.93
N ASN A 116 20.66 10.97 15.42
CA ASN A 116 19.34 11.55 15.65
C ASN A 116 18.40 10.63 16.44
N VAL A 117 18.93 9.54 16.97
CA VAL A 117 18.21 8.55 17.76
C VAL A 117 18.67 8.66 19.21
N LEU A 118 17.71 8.76 20.10
CA LEU A 118 17.91 8.59 21.54
C LEU A 118 17.39 7.20 21.93
N TYR A 119 18.30 6.33 22.33
CA TYR A 119 18.03 4.95 22.69
C TYR A 119 17.96 4.79 24.21
N TYR A 120 16.96 4.05 24.68
CA TYR A 120 16.74 3.69 26.07
C TYR A 120 16.75 2.16 26.21
N GLY A 121 17.78 1.63 26.84
CA GLY A 121 18.03 0.19 26.98
C GLY A 121 19.50 -0.06 27.32
N GLU A 122 19.86 -1.30 27.58
CA GLU A 122 21.20 -1.66 28.09
C GLU A 122 22.27 -1.67 26.99
N ASP A 123 21.96 -2.21 25.81
CA ASP A 123 22.88 -2.29 24.68
C ASP A 123 22.15 -2.00 23.35
N PRO A 124 22.42 -0.85 22.69
CA PRO A 124 21.83 -0.52 21.39
C PRO A 124 22.12 -1.55 20.27
N ASN A 125 23.21 -2.31 20.37
CA ASN A 125 23.59 -3.31 19.37
C ASN A 125 22.90 -4.66 19.60
N ASN A 126 22.37 -4.89 20.82
CA ASN A 126 21.65 -6.11 21.19
C ASN A 126 20.32 -5.76 21.87
N PRO A 127 19.31 -5.28 21.11
CA PRO A 127 18.07 -4.81 21.69
C PRO A 127 17.31 -5.87 22.49
N ALA A 128 16.78 -5.47 23.65
CA ALA A 128 16.00 -6.30 24.53
C ALA A 128 14.52 -5.86 24.58
N VAL A 129 13.63 -6.78 24.94
CA VAL A 129 12.19 -6.47 25.02
C VAL A 129 11.96 -5.36 26.03
N GLY A 130 11.26 -4.30 25.59
CA GLY A 130 10.98 -3.11 26.38
C GLY A 130 11.92 -1.94 26.16
N ASP A 131 12.99 -2.14 25.38
CA ASP A 131 13.85 -1.06 24.92
C ASP A 131 13.07 -0.10 24.01
N VAL A 132 13.44 1.18 24.05
CA VAL A 132 12.74 2.27 23.36
C VAL A 132 13.76 3.06 22.58
N ARG A 133 13.46 3.38 21.32
CA ARG A 133 14.26 4.32 20.54
C ARG A 133 13.38 5.46 20.07
N VAL A 134 13.94 6.65 20.12
CA VAL A 134 13.25 7.90 19.83
C VAL A 134 14.02 8.62 18.75
N THR A 135 13.47 8.65 17.54
CA THR A 135 14.08 9.26 16.37
C THR A 135 13.59 10.69 16.20
N PHE A 136 14.51 11.64 16.11
CA PHE A 136 14.22 13.05 15.88
C PHE A 136 14.53 13.41 14.42
N THR A 137 13.55 13.96 13.73
CA THR A 137 13.72 14.48 12.36
C THR A 137 13.18 15.89 12.24
N GLN A 138 13.71 16.65 11.29
CA GLN A 138 13.24 17.98 10.98
C GLN A 138 12.90 18.10 9.49
N GLY A 139 12.02 19.04 9.18
CA GLY A 139 11.92 19.59 7.83
C GLY A 139 12.50 20.99 7.84
N THR A 140 13.48 21.23 6.99
CA THR A 140 14.09 22.54 6.81
C THR A 140 13.47 23.25 5.60
N GLY A 141 13.74 24.55 5.52
CA GLY A 141 13.46 25.30 4.30
C GLY A 141 14.47 24.94 3.21
N GLY A 142 14.04 25.10 1.97
CA GLY A 142 14.86 24.92 0.79
C GLY A 142 14.09 25.39 -0.43
N ASP A 143 14.64 25.11 -1.61
CA ASP A 143 13.91 25.35 -2.85
C ASP A 143 12.61 24.55 -2.85
N ALA A 144 11.53 25.19 -3.27
CA ALA A 144 10.24 24.55 -3.43
C ALA A 144 9.51 25.17 -4.63
N SER A 145 8.64 24.38 -5.24
CA SER A 145 7.80 24.78 -6.36
C SER A 145 6.35 24.59 -5.98
N ILE A 146 5.51 25.60 -6.26
CA ILE A 146 4.11 25.64 -5.81
C ILE A 146 3.19 25.81 -7.02
N LEU A 147 2.18 24.94 -7.12
CA LEU A 147 1.03 25.11 -8.00
C LEU A 147 -0.20 25.44 -7.14
N ALA A 148 -0.59 26.71 -7.09
CA ALA A 148 -1.76 27.17 -6.36
C ALA A 148 -2.23 28.55 -6.87
N GLN A 149 -3.41 28.99 -6.45
CA GLN A 149 -3.86 30.35 -6.68
C GLN A 149 -3.27 31.29 -5.62
N VAL A 150 -2.64 32.39 -6.04
CA VAL A 150 -2.18 33.45 -5.13
C VAL A 150 -3.36 34.33 -4.73
N VAL A 151 -3.54 34.52 -3.42
CA VAL A 151 -4.58 35.40 -2.85
C VAL A 151 -3.96 36.24 -1.73
N GLY A 152 -3.78 37.54 -1.98
CA GLY A 152 -3.08 38.42 -1.06
C GLY A 152 -1.63 37.99 -0.87
N ASP A 153 -1.25 37.71 0.36
CA ASP A 153 0.08 37.23 0.76
C ASP A 153 0.15 35.71 0.98
N THR A 154 -0.86 34.94 0.55
CA THR A 154 -0.91 33.48 0.74
C THR A 154 -1.43 32.74 -0.49
N PHE A 155 -1.55 31.42 -0.36
CA PHE A 155 -1.99 30.51 -1.41
C PHE A 155 -3.34 29.85 -1.06
N LYS A 156 -4.14 29.57 -2.08
CA LYS A 156 -5.37 28.77 -1.97
C LYS A 156 -5.47 27.76 -3.11
N PRO A 157 -6.27 26.69 -2.96
CA PRO A 157 -6.47 25.76 -4.06
C PRO A 157 -7.08 26.44 -5.27
N TYR A 158 -6.49 26.24 -6.44
CA TYR A 158 -7.09 26.63 -7.71
C TYR A 158 -8.16 25.62 -8.10
N THR A 159 -9.40 26.05 -8.32
CA THR A 159 -10.49 25.16 -8.75
C THR A 159 -10.72 25.34 -10.24
N HIS A 160 -10.52 24.27 -11.03
CA HIS A 160 -10.79 24.28 -12.46
C HIS A 160 -12.28 24.17 -12.76
N LYS A 161 -12.69 24.51 -14.00
CA LYS A 161 -14.11 24.46 -14.46
C LYS A 161 -14.79 23.09 -14.28
N ASN A 162 -14.02 22.02 -14.22
CA ASN A 162 -14.49 20.65 -14.01
C ASN A 162 -14.55 20.24 -12.52
N GLY A 163 -14.38 21.16 -11.58
CA GLY A 163 -14.42 20.92 -10.14
C GLY A 163 -13.13 20.35 -9.53
N LYS A 164 -12.11 20.03 -10.35
CA LYS A 164 -10.82 19.56 -9.83
C LYS A 164 -10.06 20.72 -9.17
N ARG A 165 -9.52 20.45 -7.98
CA ARG A 165 -8.70 21.40 -7.22
C ARG A 165 -7.22 21.08 -7.43
N LEU A 166 -6.42 22.12 -7.64
CA LEU A 166 -4.98 22.05 -7.77
C LEU A 166 -4.35 22.86 -6.64
N GLN A 167 -3.66 22.15 -5.74
CA GLN A 167 -2.80 22.74 -4.74
C GLN A 167 -1.68 21.76 -4.44
N THR A 168 -0.49 22.07 -4.94
CA THR A 168 0.67 21.18 -4.80
C THR A 168 1.88 21.99 -4.39
N LEU A 169 2.57 21.52 -3.36
CA LEU A 169 3.91 21.98 -2.99
C LEU A 169 4.85 20.80 -3.20
N SER A 170 5.89 21.01 -4.00
CA SER A 170 6.95 20.04 -4.25
C SER A 170 8.29 20.62 -3.81
N MET A 171 9.04 19.86 -3.01
CA MET A 171 10.41 20.24 -2.65
C MET A 171 11.31 20.19 -3.89
N GLY A 172 12.20 21.17 -4.03
CA GLY A 172 13.09 21.38 -5.17
C GLY A 172 12.57 22.38 -6.21
N VAL A 173 13.43 22.71 -7.17
CA VAL A 173 13.09 23.54 -8.33
C VAL A 173 12.51 22.66 -9.43
N HIS A 174 11.22 22.83 -9.71
CA HIS A 174 10.48 22.09 -10.73
C HIS A 174 9.86 23.07 -11.72
N SER A 175 9.84 22.67 -13.00
CA SER A 175 9.07 23.40 -14.01
C SER A 175 7.56 23.15 -13.82
N MET A 176 6.76 24.08 -14.31
CA MET A 176 5.29 23.94 -14.32
C MET A 176 4.86 22.64 -15.02
N ASP A 177 5.47 22.31 -16.16
CA ASP A 177 5.16 21.10 -16.93
C ASP A 177 5.45 19.83 -16.12
N SER A 178 6.62 19.75 -15.47
CA SER A 178 6.99 18.62 -14.62
C SER A 178 6.02 18.43 -13.46
N MET A 179 5.59 19.52 -12.82
CA MET A 179 4.60 19.45 -11.74
C MET A 179 3.25 18.93 -12.24
N PHE A 180 2.75 19.40 -13.40
CA PHE A 180 1.52 18.88 -13.99
C PHE A 180 1.61 17.43 -14.46
N GLU A 181 2.76 16.99 -14.96
CA GLU A 181 2.99 15.59 -15.34
C GLU A 181 2.98 14.68 -14.13
N SER A 182 3.61 15.09 -13.02
CA SER A 182 3.61 14.33 -11.77
C SER A 182 2.20 14.09 -11.22
N GLU A 183 1.35 15.12 -11.24
CA GLU A 183 -0.07 15.05 -10.86
C GLU A 183 -0.89 14.10 -11.75
N LYS A 184 -0.55 14.01 -13.04
CA LYS A 184 -1.21 13.09 -13.98
C LYS A 184 -0.70 11.65 -13.85
N ALA A 185 0.59 11.47 -13.55
CA ALA A 185 1.26 10.18 -13.54
C ALA A 185 0.86 9.31 -12.33
N ALA A 186 0.81 9.90 -11.12
CA ALA A 186 0.40 9.19 -9.90
C ALA A 186 -0.99 8.54 -10.05
N ASN A 187 -1.90 9.24 -10.72
CA ASN A 187 -3.25 8.76 -11.01
C ASN A 187 -3.29 7.65 -12.08
N LYS A 188 -2.30 7.57 -12.98
CA LYS A 188 -2.27 6.56 -14.04
C LYS A 188 -1.87 5.18 -13.51
N ALA A 189 -0.87 5.11 -12.62
CA ALA A 189 -0.33 3.84 -12.11
C ALA A 189 -1.36 3.07 -11.27
N ILE A 190 -2.00 3.73 -10.29
CA ILE A 190 -3.03 3.12 -9.44
C ILE A 190 -4.20 2.58 -10.28
N LEU A 191 -4.63 3.33 -11.29
CA LEU A 191 -5.71 2.89 -12.17
C LEU A 191 -5.35 1.64 -12.99
N TRP A 192 -4.08 1.40 -13.32
CA TRP A 192 -3.66 0.17 -13.97
C TRP A 192 -3.61 -1.00 -12.98
N VAL A 193 -3.08 -0.79 -11.78
CA VAL A 193 -3.06 -1.80 -10.71
C VAL A 193 -4.48 -2.25 -10.38
N LEU A 194 -5.41 -1.31 -10.18
CA LEU A 194 -6.81 -1.63 -9.91
C LEU A 194 -7.49 -2.40 -11.05
N ARG A 195 -7.12 -2.16 -12.31
CA ARG A 195 -7.66 -2.92 -13.45
C ARG A 195 -7.14 -4.36 -13.46
N ILE A 196 -5.85 -4.56 -13.23
CA ILE A 196 -5.26 -5.89 -13.14
C ILE A 196 -5.89 -6.65 -11.98
N LEU A 197 -6.00 -6.01 -10.81
CA LEU A 197 -6.65 -6.58 -9.64
C LEU A 197 -8.11 -6.94 -9.92
N ALA A 198 -8.87 -6.06 -10.59
CA ALA A 198 -10.25 -6.34 -10.95
C ALA A 198 -10.38 -7.56 -11.88
N VAL A 199 -9.50 -7.71 -12.86
CA VAL A 199 -9.46 -8.90 -13.74
C VAL A 199 -9.22 -10.17 -12.92
N ILE A 200 -8.26 -10.14 -12.01
CA ILE A 200 -7.94 -11.27 -11.13
C ILE A 200 -9.16 -11.63 -10.27
N LEU A 201 -9.82 -10.63 -9.67
CA LEU A 201 -10.99 -10.84 -8.83
C LEU A 201 -12.18 -11.41 -9.61
N VAL A 202 -12.43 -10.96 -10.84
CA VAL A 202 -13.49 -11.53 -11.71
C VAL A 202 -13.20 -13.00 -12.03
N ILE A 203 -11.96 -13.34 -12.40
CA ILE A 203 -11.56 -14.72 -12.69
C ILE A 203 -11.70 -15.59 -11.42
N ALA A 204 -11.25 -15.08 -10.27
CA ALA A 204 -11.37 -15.78 -8.99
C ALA A 204 -12.84 -16.00 -8.58
N ALA A 205 -13.71 -14.99 -8.75
CA ALA A 205 -15.14 -15.10 -8.47
C ALA A 205 -15.83 -16.15 -9.37
N LEU A 206 -15.53 -16.15 -10.67
CA LEU A 206 -16.04 -17.17 -11.58
C LEU A 206 -15.55 -18.57 -11.20
N ARG A 207 -14.25 -18.72 -10.85
CA ARG A 207 -13.71 -20.00 -10.34
C ARG A 207 -14.44 -20.48 -9.10
N MET A 208 -14.70 -19.59 -8.15
CA MET A 208 -15.44 -19.91 -6.93
C MET A 208 -16.87 -20.38 -7.25
N MET A 209 -17.56 -19.73 -8.20
CA MET A 209 -18.90 -20.13 -8.64
C MET A 209 -18.92 -21.53 -9.28
N PHE A 210 -17.91 -21.89 -10.09
CA PHE A 210 -17.81 -23.21 -10.71
C PHE A 210 -17.18 -24.28 -9.80
N SER A 211 -16.70 -23.92 -8.61
CA SER A 211 -16.08 -24.87 -7.68
C SER A 211 -17.01 -26.00 -7.22
N ILE A 212 -18.32 -25.74 -7.15
CA ILE A 212 -19.33 -26.75 -6.81
C ILE A 212 -19.39 -27.88 -7.84
N VAL A 213 -19.22 -27.54 -9.13
CA VAL A 213 -19.20 -28.51 -10.23
C VAL A 213 -17.97 -29.41 -10.11
N VAL A 214 -16.80 -28.82 -9.83
CA VAL A 214 -15.55 -29.58 -9.64
C VAL A 214 -15.66 -30.50 -8.43
N THR A 215 -16.27 -30.04 -7.33
CA THR A 215 -16.45 -30.84 -6.11
C THR A 215 -17.30 -32.08 -6.35
N ILE A 216 -18.35 -31.99 -7.16
CA ILE A 216 -19.17 -33.16 -7.56
C ILE A 216 -18.36 -34.12 -8.44
N LEU A 217 -17.54 -33.60 -9.36
CA LEU A 217 -16.70 -34.42 -10.24
C LEU A 217 -15.55 -35.13 -9.51
N LYS A 218 -15.16 -34.68 -8.31
CA LYS A 218 -14.14 -35.34 -7.45
C LYS A 218 -14.51 -36.79 -7.09
N VAL A 219 -15.78 -37.19 -7.21
CA VAL A 219 -16.25 -38.57 -6.97
C VAL A 219 -15.65 -39.56 -7.99
N LEU A 220 -15.22 -39.10 -9.17
CA LEU A 220 -14.57 -39.91 -10.20
C LEU A 220 -13.18 -39.33 -10.54
N PRO A 221 -12.07 -39.97 -10.10
CA PRO A 221 -10.71 -39.44 -10.23
C PRO A 221 -10.29 -38.95 -11.63
N PRO A 222 -10.61 -39.64 -12.76
CA PRO A 222 -10.26 -39.13 -14.09
C PRO A 222 -11.10 -37.92 -14.52
N LEU A 223 -12.37 -37.83 -14.09
CA LEU A 223 -13.26 -36.72 -14.44
C LEU A 223 -12.92 -35.45 -13.65
N ALA A 224 -12.40 -35.59 -12.43
CA ALA A 224 -11.96 -34.45 -11.61
C ALA A 224 -10.88 -33.61 -12.33
N LYS A 225 -9.86 -34.25 -12.89
CA LYS A 225 -8.76 -33.55 -13.60
C LYS A 225 -9.25 -32.82 -14.85
N VAL A 226 -10.15 -33.45 -15.62
CA VAL A 226 -10.75 -32.86 -16.82
C VAL A 226 -11.68 -31.70 -16.47
N GLY A 227 -12.48 -31.86 -15.42
CA GLY A 227 -13.37 -30.82 -14.90
C GLY A 227 -12.59 -29.59 -14.42
N GLU A 228 -11.50 -29.79 -13.69
CA GLU A 228 -10.64 -28.71 -13.21
C GLU A 228 -9.95 -27.95 -14.35
N LEU A 229 -9.44 -28.66 -15.35
CA LEU A 229 -8.87 -28.04 -16.56
C LEU A 229 -9.93 -27.23 -17.33
N GLY A 230 -11.12 -27.80 -17.51
CA GLY A 230 -12.25 -27.17 -18.19
C GLY A 230 -12.71 -25.90 -17.46
N VAL A 231 -12.91 -25.97 -16.15
CA VAL A 231 -13.28 -24.82 -15.33
C VAL A 231 -12.19 -23.75 -15.37
N ASN A 232 -10.91 -24.10 -15.26
CA ASN A 232 -9.81 -23.13 -15.33
C ASN A 232 -9.76 -22.41 -16.69
N LEU A 233 -9.96 -23.14 -17.79
CA LEU A 233 -9.95 -22.57 -19.14
C LEU A 233 -11.15 -21.68 -19.39
N VAL A 234 -12.36 -22.14 -19.04
CA VAL A 234 -13.61 -21.37 -19.20
C VAL A 234 -13.56 -20.10 -18.34
N THR A 235 -13.27 -20.22 -17.05
CA THR A 235 -13.25 -19.07 -16.13
C THR A 235 -12.15 -18.07 -16.45
N GLY A 236 -10.98 -18.54 -16.90
CA GLY A 236 -9.89 -17.68 -17.33
C GLY A 236 -10.25 -16.88 -18.59
N VAL A 237 -10.70 -17.56 -19.65
CA VAL A 237 -11.01 -16.91 -20.93
C VAL A 237 -12.26 -16.03 -20.84
N VAL A 238 -13.35 -16.56 -20.28
CA VAL A 238 -14.61 -15.82 -20.12
C VAL A 238 -14.41 -14.66 -19.15
N GLY A 239 -13.74 -14.89 -18.02
CA GLY A 239 -13.45 -13.84 -17.04
C GLY A 239 -12.57 -12.73 -17.60
N PHE A 240 -11.58 -13.07 -18.42
CA PHE A 240 -10.74 -12.08 -19.09
C PHE A 240 -11.54 -11.26 -20.10
N ILE A 241 -12.29 -11.89 -21.00
CA ILE A 241 -13.11 -11.19 -22.00
C ILE A 241 -14.15 -10.30 -21.31
N TRP A 242 -14.83 -10.82 -20.29
CA TRP A 242 -15.80 -10.05 -19.49
C TRP A 242 -15.16 -8.82 -18.85
N SER A 243 -13.96 -8.97 -18.28
CA SER A 243 -13.22 -7.85 -17.69
C SER A 243 -12.84 -6.80 -18.75
N LEU A 244 -12.43 -7.22 -19.95
CA LEU A 244 -12.17 -6.30 -21.05
C LEU A 244 -13.43 -5.54 -21.49
N LEU A 245 -14.59 -6.20 -21.50
CA LEU A 245 -15.87 -5.54 -21.81
C LEU A 245 -16.26 -4.51 -20.75
N VAL A 246 -16.08 -4.81 -19.46
CA VAL A 246 -16.33 -3.83 -18.39
C VAL A 246 -15.40 -2.61 -18.53
N ILE A 247 -14.12 -2.84 -18.80
CA ILE A 247 -13.15 -1.76 -19.05
C ILE A 247 -13.53 -0.94 -20.29
N LEU A 248 -13.95 -1.62 -21.36
CA LEU A 248 -14.41 -1.00 -22.60
C LEU A 248 -15.57 -0.03 -22.34
N VAL A 249 -16.63 -0.51 -21.68
CA VAL A 249 -17.81 0.30 -21.34
C VAL A 249 -17.41 1.53 -20.52
N ALA A 250 -16.53 1.34 -19.53
CA ALA A 250 -16.02 2.47 -18.74
C ALA A 250 -15.26 3.49 -19.61
N TRP A 251 -14.49 3.05 -20.61
CA TRP A 251 -13.71 3.95 -21.47
C TRP A 251 -14.53 4.70 -22.51
N VAL A 252 -15.74 4.25 -22.87
CA VAL A 252 -16.58 4.92 -23.88
C VAL A 252 -16.79 6.41 -23.54
N ALA A 253 -17.07 6.73 -22.29
CA ALA A 253 -17.33 8.11 -21.87
C ALA A 253 -16.04 8.94 -21.65
N TYR A 254 -14.97 8.31 -21.16
CA TYR A 254 -13.78 9.04 -20.69
C TYR A 254 -12.59 9.03 -21.66
N ARG A 255 -12.51 8.05 -22.58
CA ARG A 255 -11.40 7.82 -23.53
C ARG A 255 -11.89 7.12 -24.82
N PRO A 256 -12.72 7.77 -25.65
CA PRO A 256 -13.44 7.13 -26.75
C PRO A 256 -12.52 6.45 -27.79
N VAL A 257 -11.37 7.04 -28.12
CA VAL A 257 -10.41 6.44 -29.06
C VAL A 257 -9.85 5.13 -28.54
N LEU A 258 -9.47 5.06 -27.26
CA LEU A 258 -8.96 3.83 -26.66
C LEU A 258 -10.06 2.77 -26.53
N ALA A 259 -11.31 3.18 -26.31
CA ALA A 259 -12.44 2.27 -26.31
C ALA A 259 -12.61 1.59 -27.68
N ILE A 260 -12.55 2.34 -28.77
CA ILE A 260 -12.67 1.77 -30.14
C ILE A 260 -11.55 0.74 -30.39
N VAL A 261 -10.30 1.10 -30.10
CA VAL A 261 -9.15 0.21 -30.29
C VAL A 261 -9.30 -1.07 -29.45
N LEU A 262 -9.72 -0.95 -28.18
CA LEU A 262 -9.94 -2.10 -27.31
C LEU A 262 -11.10 -2.97 -27.81
N GLY A 263 -12.19 -2.37 -28.29
CA GLY A 263 -13.33 -3.09 -28.85
C GLY A 263 -12.94 -3.93 -30.06
N LEU A 264 -12.17 -3.36 -30.99
CA LEU A 264 -11.62 -4.10 -32.14
C LEU A 264 -10.72 -5.26 -31.70
N ALA A 265 -9.88 -5.05 -30.69
CA ALA A 265 -9.02 -6.10 -30.14
C ALA A 265 -9.83 -7.24 -29.49
N ILE A 266 -10.90 -6.93 -28.76
CA ILE A 266 -11.81 -7.94 -28.19
C ILE A 266 -12.47 -8.76 -29.30
N VAL A 267 -13.00 -8.09 -30.34
CA VAL A 267 -13.62 -8.79 -31.48
C VAL A 267 -12.60 -9.68 -32.19
N ALA A 268 -11.40 -9.19 -32.46
CA ALA A 268 -10.33 -9.98 -33.08
C ALA A 268 -9.95 -11.20 -32.23
N LEU A 269 -9.85 -11.04 -30.90
CA LEU A 269 -9.59 -12.13 -29.96
C LEU A 269 -10.70 -13.19 -29.99
N ILE A 270 -11.97 -12.76 -29.95
CA ILE A 270 -13.12 -13.68 -30.02
C ILE A 270 -13.12 -14.44 -31.35
N VAL A 271 -12.92 -13.76 -32.48
CA VAL A 271 -12.86 -14.38 -33.80
C VAL A 271 -11.71 -15.38 -33.87
N PHE A 272 -10.52 -15.02 -33.39
CA PHE A 272 -9.36 -15.90 -33.33
C PHE A 272 -9.63 -17.17 -32.50
N LEU A 273 -10.25 -17.03 -31.32
CA LEU A 273 -10.60 -18.17 -30.47
C LEU A 273 -11.63 -19.09 -31.15
N ILE A 274 -12.63 -18.52 -31.83
CA ILE A 274 -13.61 -19.29 -32.61
C ILE A 274 -12.93 -20.04 -33.77
N MET A 275 -12.05 -19.37 -34.52
CA MET A 275 -11.32 -20.00 -35.63
C MET A 275 -10.44 -21.16 -35.15
N LYS A 276 -9.72 -20.97 -34.03
CA LYS A 276 -8.89 -22.02 -33.42
C LYS A 276 -9.72 -23.21 -32.96
N SER A 277 -10.92 -22.98 -32.40
CA SER A 277 -11.83 -24.06 -31.99
C SER A 277 -12.34 -24.90 -33.17
N LYS A 278 -12.50 -24.29 -34.36
CA LYS A 278 -12.93 -24.97 -35.59
C LYS A 278 -11.81 -25.73 -36.31
N ALA A 279 -10.55 -25.39 -36.06
CA ALA A 279 -9.38 -26.01 -36.67
C ALA A 279 -8.82 -27.21 -35.86
N ALA A 280 -9.38 -27.51 -34.69
CA ALA A 280 -8.99 -28.67 -33.90
C ALA A 280 -9.52 -29.97 -34.56
N PRO A 281 -8.67 -30.98 -34.87
CA PRO A 281 -9.13 -32.25 -35.43
C PRO A 281 -10.07 -32.96 -34.44
N ALA A 282 -11.14 -33.58 -34.94
CA ALA A 282 -12.00 -34.44 -34.13
C ALA A 282 -11.17 -35.58 -33.51
N PRO A 283 -11.38 -35.94 -32.23
CA PRO A 283 -10.68 -37.07 -31.64
C PRO A 283 -11.04 -38.34 -32.42
N ALA A 284 -10.02 -39.11 -32.81
CA ALA A 284 -10.20 -40.41 -33.45
C ALA A 284 -10.98 -41.33 -32.49
N ALA A 285 -12.08 -41.89 -33.01
CA ALA A 285 -12.93 -42.86 -32.32
C ALA A 285 -12.22 -44.21 -32.15
#